data_AF-A0A967IY67-F1
#
_entry.id   AF-A0A967IY67-F1
#
_cell.length_a   1.000
_cell.length_b   1.000
_cell.length_c   1.000
_cell.angle_alpha   90.00
_cell.angle_beta   90.00
_cell.angle_gamma   90.00
#
_symmetry.space_group_name_H-M   'P 1'
#
loop_
_entity.id
_entity.type
_entity.pdbx_description
1 polymer ?
#
loop_
_entity_poly.entity_id
_entity_poly.type
_entity_poly.pdbx_seq_one_letter_code
_entity_poly.pdbx_strand_id
1 'polypeptide(L)'
;QQSTEARDRERVQSFLAREDVRRQMEALGVDPKEAAARVAGLSGKELQRIVNRLDELPAGQGSVVGPIVGAVVLIFVILLITDLLCLTSVFPFTRCAR
;
A
#
# COMPACT_ATOMS: atom_id res chain seq x y z
N GLN A 1 13.51 -16.15 -17.68
CA GLN A 1 12.25 -15.89 -16.95
C GLN A 1 12.52 -15.39 -15.52
N GLN A 2 13.55 -15.90 -14.80
CA GLN A 2 13.96 -15.36 -13.49
C GLN A 2 14.45 -13.89 -13.48
N SER A 3 15.02 -13.40 -14.59
CA SER A 3 15.54 -12.03 -14.69
C SER A 3 14.45 -10.95 -14.69
N THR A 4 13.22 -11.27 -15.10
CA THR A 4 12.09 -10.33 -15.06
C THR A 4 11.53 -10.22 -13.65
N GLU A 5 11.35 -11.35 -12.96
CA GLU A 5 10.83 -11.38 -11.58
C GLU A 5 11.75 -10.66 -10.59
N ALA A 6 13.08 -10.82 -10.74
CA ALA A 6 14.05 -10.11 -9.92
C ALA A 6 13.95 -8.59 -10.12
N ARG A 7 13.82 -8.13 -11.36
CA ARG A 7 13.67 -6.72 -11.72
C ARG A 7 12.35 -6.13 -11.23
N ASP A 8 11.27 -6.89 -11.33
CA ASP A 8 9.95 -6.53 -10.81
C ASP A 8 9.98 -6.37 -9.29
N ARG A 9 10.70 -7.26 -8.59
CA ARG A 9 10.85 -7.21 -7.15
C ARG A 9 11.65 -5.98 -6.72
N GLU A 10 12.73 -5.71 -7.41
CA GLU A 10 13.56 -4.53 -7.19
C GLU A 10 12.77 -3.23 -7.42
N ARG A 11 11.92 -3.18 -8.45
CA ARG A 11 11.00 -2.07 -8.69
C ARG A 11 10.05 -1.84 -7.51
N VAL A 12 9.37 -2.88 -7.02
CA VAL A 12 8.46 -2.75 -5.88
C VAL A 12 9.20 -2.33 -4.62
N GLN A 13 10.39 -2.91 -4.36
CA GLN A 13 11.22 -2.51 -3.21
C GLN A 13 11.68 -1.05 -3.31
N SER A 14 12.07 -0.58 -4.50
CA SER A 14 12.46 0.81 -4.71
C SER A 14 11.32 1.79 -4.45
N PHE A 15 10.08 1.39 -4.74
CA PHE A 15 8.89 2.19 -4.44
C PHE A 15 8.60 2.22 -2.94
N LEU A 16 8.66 1.06 -2.26
CA LEU A 16 8.50 0.98 -0.80
C LEU A 16 9.63 1.67 -0.02
N ALA A 17 10.80 1.81 -0.63
CA ALA A 17 11.95 2.49 -0.01
C ALA A 17 11.86 4.02 -0.05
N ARG A 18 10.94 4.60 -0.84
CA ARG A 18 10.80 6.06 -0.95
C ARG A 18 10.35 6.68 0.38
N GLU A 19 10.94 7.80 0.75
CA GLU A 19 10.65 8.52 2.01
C GLU A 19 9.16 8.83 2.20
N ASP A 20 8.48 9.29 1.15
CA ASP A 20 7.05 9.60 1.15
C ASP A 20 6.19 8.36 1.39
N VAL A 21 6.50 7.26 0.69
CA VAL A 21 5.81 5.97 0.85
C VAL A 21 6.04 5.39 2.25
N ARG A 22 7.28 5.46 2.76
CA ARG A 22 7.63 4.99 4.11
C ARG A 22 6.90 5.77 5.18
N ARG A 23 6.93 7.11 5.11
CA ARG A 23 6.20 7.96 6.06
C ARG A 23 4.71 7.71 6.01
N GLN A 24 4.15 7.47 4.83
CA GLN A 24 2.73 7.17 4.69
C GLN A 24 2.39 5.79 5.26
N MET A 25 3.23 4.78 5.05
CA MET A 25 3.06 3.48 5.68
C MET A 25 3.16 3.54 7.20
N GLU A 26 4.16 4.25 7.73
CA GLU A 26 4.31 4.48 9.17
C GLU A 26 3.10 5.24 9.74
N ALA A 27 2.59 6.25 9.03
CA ALA A 27 1.38 6.98 9.40
C ALA A 27 0.12 6.10 9.40
N LEU A 28 0.10 5.03 8.59
CA LEU A 28 -0.94 4.01 8.56
C LEU A 28 -0.69 2.88 9.59
N GLY A 29 0.37 2.96 10.39
CA GLY A 29 0.74 1.95 11.39
C GLY A 29 1.42 0.71 10.81
N VAL A 30 1.92 0.78 9.57
CA VAL A 30 2.61 -0.32 8.88
C VAL A 30 4.12 -0.12 8.95
N ASP A 31 4.85 -1.11 9.48
CA ASP A 31 6.31 -1.08 9.49
C ASP A 31 6.88 -1.29 8.07
N PRO A 32 7.75 -0.38 7.58
CA PRO A 32 8.31 -0.50 6.24
C PRO A 32 9.19 -1.72 6.01
N LYS A 33 9.87 -2.21 7.04
CA LYS A 33 10.69 -3.42 6.95
C LYS A 33 9.82 -4.66 6.86
N GLU A 34 8.71 -4.69 7.60
CA GLU A 34 7.72 -5.77 7.50
C GLU A 34 7.12 -5.84 6.09
N ALA A 35 6.72 -4.70 5.52
CA ALA A 35 6.17 -4.65 4.17
C ALA A 35 7.18 -5.13 3.10
N ALA A 36 8.45 -4.73 3.23
CA ALA A 36 9.52 -5.21 2.35
C ALA A 36 9.75 -6.73 2.47
N ALA A 37 9.70 -7.27 3.69
CA ALA A 37 9.80 -8.71 3.94
C ALA A 37 8.62 -9.48 3.31
N ARG A 38 7.40 -8.92 3.35
CA ARG A 38 6.24 -9.52 2.66
C ARG A 38 6.44 -9.55 1.15
N VAL A 39 6.93 -8.47 0.53
CA VAL A 39 7.24 -8.44 -0.91
C VAL A 39 8.32 -9.45 -1.30
N ALA A 40 9.31 -9.69 -0.43
CA ALA A 40 10.31 -10.72 -0.63
C ALA A 40 9.72 -12.15 -0.61
N GLY A 41 8.67 -12.37 0.18
CA GLY A 41 7.95 -13.64 0.29
C GLY A 41 6.87 -13.88 -0.78
N LEU A 42 6.52 -12.87 -1.59
CA LEU A 42 5.51 -13.03 -2.64
C LEU A 42 5.98 -13.92 -3.78
N SER A 43 5.04 -14.73 -4.30
CA SER A 43 5.27 -15.52 -5.52
C SER A 43 5.37 -14.63 -6.76
N GLY A 44 6.05 -15.10 -7.81
CA GLY A 44 6.24 -14.34 -9.05
C GLY A 44 4.93 -13.82 -9.66
N LYS A 45 3.84 -14.59 -9.57
CA LYS A 45 2.51 -14.19 -10.05
C LYS A 45 1.87 -13.05 -9.24
N GLU A 46 2.10 -13.03 -7.93
CA GLU A 46 1.59 -11.96 -7.05
C GLU A 46 2.38 -10.68 -7.25
N LEU A 47 3.70 -10.81 -7.38
CA LEU A 47 4.57 -9.69 -7.67
C LEU A 47 4.24 -9.04 -9.02
N GLN A 48 3.99 -9.84 -10.05
CA GLN A 48 3.60 -9.33 -11.38
C GLN A 48 2.26 -8.57 -11.32
N ARG A 49 1.30 -9.01 -10.49
CA ARG A 49 0.05 -8.26 -10.26
C ARG A 49 0.28 -6.92 -9.59
N ILE A 50 1.22 -6.83 -8.66
CA ILE A 50 1.59 -5.57 -7.99
C ILE A 50 2.31 -4.64 -8.96
N VAL A 51 3.24 -5.15 -9.76
CA VAL A 51 3.95 -4.35 -10.78
C VAL A 51 2.99 -3.82 -11.83
N ASN A 52 2.08 -4.65 -12.34
CA ASN A 52 1.06 -4.18 -13.28
C ASN A 52 0.20 -3.05 -12.69
N ARG A 53 -0.14 -3.14 -11.40
CA ARG A 53 -0.88 -2.09 -10.67
C ARG A 53 -0.05 -0.82 -10.46
N LEU A 54 1.25 -0.96 -10.23
CA LEU A 54 2.19 0.17 -10.14
C LEU A 54 2.41 0.83 -11.51
N ASP A 55 2.45 0.05 -12.59
CA ASP A 55 2.52 0.58 -13.97
C ASP A 55 1.20 1.26 -14.38
N GLU A 56 0.05 0.80 -13.86
CA GLU A 56 -1.25 1.47 -14.01
C GLU A 56 -1.38 2.76 -13.18
N LEU A 57 -0.49 2.98 -12.21
CA LEU A 57 -0.40 4.20 -11.40
C LEU A 57 0.72 5.07 -11.97
N PRO A 58 0.46 6.02 -12.89
CA PRO A 58 1.49 6.87 -13.43
C PRO A 58 2.13 7.64 -12.28
N ALA A 59 3.39 7.32 -12.03
CA ALA A 59 4.27 8.03 -11.13
C ALA A 59 4.55 9.42 -11.71
N GLY A 60 3.58 10.31 -11.57
CA GLY A 60 3.70 11.74 -11.82
C GLY A 60 4.07 12.12 -13.25
N GLN A 61 3.07 12.15 -14.14
CA GLN A 61 2.94 13.18 -15.17
C GLN A 61 1.56 13.08 -15.81
N GLY A 62 0.59 13.84 -15.29
CA GLY A 62 -0.73 14.00 -15.89
C GLY A 62 -1.80 12.97 -15.50
N SER A 63 -2.71 13.40 -14.61
CA SER A 63 -4.16 13.10 -14.73
C SER A 63 -4.81 11.85 -14.10
N VAL A 64 -4.13 10.93 -13.41
CA VAL A 64 -4.86 9.80 -12.73
C VAL A 64 -4.48 9.51 -11.27
N VAL A 65 -3.67 10.37 -10.64
CA VAL A 65 -3.46 10.30 -9.18
C VAL A 65 -4.73 10.71 -8.40
N GLY A 66 -5.62 11.50 -9.01
CA GLY A 66 -6.86 11.98 -8.38
C GLY A 66 -7.85 10.88 -7.94
N PRO A 67 -8.31 9.98 -8.84
CA PRO A 67 -9.40 9.06 -8.50
C PRO A 67 -8.98 7.91 -7.59
N ILE A 68 -7.77 7.36 -7.71
CA ILE A 68 -7.33 6.23 -6.88
C ILE A 68 -6.96 6.69 -5.47
N VAL A 69 -6.27 7.83 -5.33
CA VAL A 69 -6.04 8.43 -4.01
C VAL A 69 -7.38 8.79 -3.37
N GLY A 70 -8.32 9.35 -4.13
CA GLY A 70 -9.68 9.60 -3.64
C GLY A 70 -10.40 8.34 -3.16
N ALA A 71 -10.31 7.23 -3.90
CA ALA A 71 -10.91 5.96 -3.52
C ALA A 71 -10.25 5.33 -2.28
N VAL A 72 -8.93 5.38 -2.17
CA VAL A 72 -8.18 4.89 -1.00
C VAL A 72 -8.53 5.71 0.24
N VAL A 73 -8.60 7.04 0.11
CA VAL A 73 -9.02 7.94 1.20
C VAL A 73 -10.48 7.68 1.59
N LEU A 74 -11.37 7.46 0.63
CA LEU A 74 -12.78 7.14 0.90
C LEU A 74 -12.92 5.82 1.67
N ILE A 75 -12.24 4.77 1.23
CA ILE A 75 -12.24 3.46 1.91
C ILE A 75 -11.65 3.61 3.32
N PHE A 76 -10.57 4.38 3.46
CA PHE A 76 -9.97 4.67 4.76
C PHE A 76 -10.95 5.37 5.71
N VAL A 77 -11.71 6.37 5.24
CA VAL A 77 -12.73 7.08 6.03
C VAL A 77 -13.88 6.14 6.43
N ILE A 78 -14.36 5.30 5.52
CA ILE A 78 -15.42 4.32 5.82
C ILE A 78 -14.95 3.34 6.89
N LEU A 79 -13.76 2.77 6.74
CA LEU A 79 -13.20 1.86 7.72
C LEU A 79 -12.96 2.55 9.07
N LEU A 80 -12.55 3.81 9.08
CA LEU A 80 -12.35 4.59 10.31
C LEU A 80 -13.67 4.85 11.06
N ILE A 81 -14.75 5.20 10.36
CA ILE A 81 -16.08 5.37 10.98
C ILE A 81 -16.58 4.03 11.54
N THR A 82 -16.40 2.95 10.78
CA THR A 82 -16.86 1.61 11.16
C THR A 82 -16.08 1.05 12.36
N ASP A 83 -14.81 1.42 12.48
CA ASP A 83 -13.94 1.13 13.62
C ASP A 83 -14.32 1.98 14.86
N LEU A 84 -14.68 3.26 14.69
CA LEU A 84 -15.25 4.11 15.77
C LEU A 84 -16.57 3.56 16.33
N LEU A 85 -17.40 2.98 15.47
CA LEU A 85 -18.65 2.31 15.83
C LEU A 85 -18.44 0.88 16.38
N CYS A 86 -17.18 0.46 16.55
CA CYS A 86 -16.76 -0.87 17.03
C CYS A 86 -17.27 -2.06 16.18
N LEU A 87 -17.60 -1.85 14.91
CA LEU A 87 -18.00 -2.93 13.99
C LEU A 87 -16.80 -3.65 13.36
N THR A 88 -15.64 -2.99 13.29
CA THR A 88 -14.37 -3.53 12.76
C THR A 88 -13.20 -3.17 13.69
N SER A 89 -12.13 -3.96 13.70
CA SER A 89 -10.92 -3.76 14.55
C SER A 89 -9.65 -3.66 13.69
N VAL A 90 -9.73 -2.91 12.60
CA VAL A 90 -8.66 -2.84 11.58
C VAL A 90 -7.61 -1.80 11.98
N PHE A 91 -8.01 -0.76 12.72
CA PHE A 91 -7.13 0.32 13.13
C PHE A 91 -6.83 0.27 14.63
N PRO A 92 -5.61 -0.07 15.06
CA PRO A 92 -5.28 -0.24 16.48
C PRO A 92 -5.14 1.09 17.26
N PHE A 93 -5.25 2.23 16.57
CA PHE A 93 -5.14 3.57 17.15
C PHE A 93 -6.50 4.19 17.52
N THR A 94 -7.60 3.69 16.96
CA THR A 94 -8.96 4.13 17.28
C THR A 94 -9.40 3.41 18.55
N ARG A 95 -9.38 4.14 19.68
CA ARG A 95 -10.02 3.65 20.91
C ARG A 95 -11.52 3.73 20.70
N CYS A 96 -12.21 2.59 20.81
CA CYS A 96 -13.68 2.52 20.87
C CYS A 96 -14.19 3.60 21.84
N ALA A 97 -15.04 4.51 21.35
CA ALA A 97 -15.74 5.45 22.19
C ALA A 97 -16.78 4.64 23.00
N ARG A 98 -16.39 4.25 24.22
CA ARG A 98 -17.28 3.61 25.18
C ARG A 98 -18.16 4.66 25.84
#